data_AF-A0A357EKS7-F1
#
_entry.id   AF-A0A357EKS7-F1
#
_cell.length_a   1.000
_cell.length_b   1.000
_cell.length_c   1.000
_cell.angle_alpha   90.00
_cell.angle_beta   90.00
_cell.angle_gamma   90.00
#
_symmetry.space_group_name_H-M   'P 1'
#
loop_
_entity.id
_entity.type
_entity.pdbx_description
1 polymer ?
#
loop_
_entity_poly.entity_id
_entity_poly.type
_entity_poly.pdbx_seq_one_letter_code
_entity_poly.pdbx_strand_id
1 'polypeptide(L)'
;MPRFMANRKKEIVTMQQAMTGQDFETVRSVAHGMKGVGGSYGFDRVTELAATIEQAAKSADATIILEQLHTLEAYLNDVQIAYD
;
A
#
# COMPACT_ATOMS: atom_id res chain seq x y z
N MET A 1 13.05 11.71 0.49
CA MET A 1 11.80 11.43 -0.23
C MET A 1 11.91 10.44 -1.39
N PRO A 2 12.91 10.50 -2.31
CA PRO A 2 12.91 9.63 -3.50
C PRO A 2 12.93 8.12 -3.17
N ARG A 3 13.71 7.73 -2.16
CA ARG A 3 13.81 6.34 -1.71
C ARG A 3 12.54 5.82 -1.05
N PHE A 4 11.81 6.68 -0.33
CA PHE A 4 10.53 6.31 0.27
C PHE A 4 9.50 6.02 -0.84
N MET A 5 9.35 6.95 -1.79
CA MET A 5 8.42 6.78 -2.92
C MET A 5 8.76 5.56 -3.78
N ALA A 6 10.04 5.33 -4.07
CA ALA A 6 10.48 4.14 -4.79
C ALA A 6 10.16 2.84 -4.04
N ASN A 7 10.32 2.81 -2.71
CA ASN A 7 9.95 1.65 -1.90
C ASN A 7 8.44 1.42 -1.90
N ARG A 8 7.63 2.47 -1.71
CA ARG A 8 6.16 2.36 -1.74
C ARG A 8 5.63 1.86 -3.08
N LYS A 9 6.18 2.36 -4.19
CA LYS A 9 5.82 1.89 -5.54
C LYS A 9 6.15 0.41 -5.74
N LYS A 10 7.32 -0.05 -5.28
CA LYS A 10 7.66 -1.48 -5.32
C LYS A 10 6.69 -2.34 -4.50
N GLU A 11 6.33 -1.88 -3.31
CA GLU A 11 5.39 -2.60 -2.44
C GLU A 11 3.98 -2.69 -3.04
N ILE A 12 3.49 -1.61 -3.69
CA ILE A 12 2.22 -1.65 -4.44
C ILE A 12 2.28 -2.71 -5.54
N VAL A 13 3.34 -2.71 -6.35
CA VAL A 13 3.51 -3.69 -7.44
C VAL A 13 3.54 -5.12 -6.88
N THR A 14 4.27 -5.36 -5.79
CA THR A 14 4.30 -6.67 -5.12
C THR A 14 2.90 -7.10 -4.68
N MET A 15 2.11 -6.21 -4.06
CA MET A 15 0.75 -6.53 -3.64
C MET A 15 -0.18 -6.78 -4.82
N GLN A 16 -0.09 -6.00 -5.90
CA GLN A 16 -0.86 -6.23 -7.13
C GLN A 16 -0.53 -7.59 -7.76
N GLN A 17 0.75 -7.97 -7.82
CA GLN A 17 1.18 -9.28 -8.30
C GLN A 17 0.66 -10.41 -7.42
N ALA A 18 0.74 -10.27 -6.09
CA ALA A 18 0.20 -11.24 -5.15
C ALA A 18 -1.32 -11.43 -5.34
N MET A 19 -2.05 -10.36 -5.65
CA MET A 19 -3.49 -10.43 -5.96
C MET A 19 -3.81 -11.25 -7.21
N THR A 20 -2.90 -11.33 -8.20
CA THR A 20 -3.12 -12.21 -9.37
C THR A 20 -3.13 -13.69 -9.01
N GLY A 21 -2.40 -14.07 -7.95
CA GLY A 21 -2.34 -15.44 -7.43
C GLY A 21 -3.18 -15.68 -6.19
N GLN A 22 -4.02 -14.71 -5.79
CA GLN A 22 -4.77 -14.73 -4.52
C GLN A 22 -3.89 -14.97 -3.27
N ASP A 23 -2.64 -14.49 -3.32
CA ASP A 23 -1.69 -14.59 -2.21
C ASP A 23 -1.95 -13.46 -1.20
N PHE A 24 -3.00 -13.65 -0.41
CA PHE A 24 -3.40 -12.69 0.63
C PHE A 24 -2.37 -12.60 1.77
N GLU A 25 -1.55 -13.62 1.99
CA GLU A 25 -0.51 -13.59 3.02
C GLU A 25 0.59 -12.60 2.66
N THR A 26 1.07 -12.63 1.41
CA THR A 26 2.02 -11.66 0.89
C THR A 26 1.43 -10.24 0.95
N VAL A 27 0.18 -10.06 0.53
CA VAL A 27 -0.48 -8.74 0.63
C VAL A 27 -0.51 -8.24 2.08
N ARG A 28 -0.91 -9.10 3.03
CA ARG A 28 -0.96 -8.75 4.46
C ARG A 28 0.41 -8.34 4.99
N SER A 29 1.45 -9.12 4.68
CA SER A 29 2.81 -8.89 5.17
C SER A 29 3.37 -7.56 4.66
N VAL A 30 3.21 -7.30 3.36
CA VAL A 30 3.65 -6.05 2.72
C VAL A 30 2.89 -4.84 3.28
N ALA A 31 1.57 -4.93 3.39
CA ALA A 31 0.73 -3.86 3.95
C ALA A 31 1.09 -3.57 5.41
N HIS A 32 1.33 -4.60 6.23
CA HIS A 32 1.77 -4.43 7.61
C HIS A 32 3.09 -3.68 7.71
N GLY A 33 4.08 -4.03 6.87
CA GLY A 33 5.36 -3.32 6.80
C GLY A 33 5.18 -1.87 6.37
N MET A 34 4.34 -1.60 5.36
CA MET A 34 4.07 -0.26 4.86
C MET A 34 3.44 0.65 5.92
N LYS A 35 2.48 0.13 6.68
CA LYS A 35 1.82 0.83 7.81
C LYS A 35 2.83 1.37 8.81
N GLY A 36 3.86 0.60 9.14
CA GLY A 36 4.87 0.98 10.13
C GLY A 36 5.76 2.15 9.70
N VAL A 37 5.93 2.40 8.40
CA VAL A 37 6.83 3.45 7.91
C VAL A 37 6.11 4.76 7.56
N GLY A 38 4.80 4.72 7.28
CA GLY A 38 4.03 5.92 6.91
C GLY A 38 4.00 6.97 8.04
N GLY A 39 3.75 6.52 9.27
CA GLY A 39 3.71 7.40 10.45
C GLY A 39 5.04 8.09 10.76
N SER A 40 6.18 7.46 10.46
CA SER A 40 7.51 8.06 10.71
C SER A 40 7.85 9.25 9.80
N TYR A 41 7.12 9.41 8.69
CA TYR A 41 7.36 10.45 7.68
C TYR A 41 6.19 11.45 7.56
N GLY A 42 5.16 11.36 8.43
CA GLY A 42 3.97 12.19 8.36
C GLY A 42 2.98 11.81 7.25
N PHE A 43 3.08 10.59 6.70
CA PHE A 43 2.15 10.06 5.70
C PHE A 43 1.05 9.24 6.37
N ASP A 44 0.24 9.89 7.21
CA ASP A 44 -0.86 9.24 7.94
C ASP A 44 -1.83 8.55 6.99
N ARG A 45 -2.08 9.16 5.82
CA ARG A 45 -2.93 8.56 4.80
C ARG A 45 -2.39 7.23 4.27
N VAL A 46 -1.07 7.08 4.10
CA VAL A 46 -0.45 5.80 3.69
C VAL A 46 -0.64 4.77 4.78
N THR A 47 -0.48 5.17 6.05
CA THR A 47 -0.70 4.29 7.21
C THR A 47 -2.14 3.78 7.26
N GLU A 48 -3.13 4.64 7.05
CA GLU A 48 -4.55 4.28 7.01
C GLU A 48 -4.86 3.30 5.87
N LEU A 49 -4.44 3.62 4.65
CA LEU A 49 -4.69 2.77 3.48
C LEU A 49 -4.04 1.40 3.64
N ALA A 50 -2.79 1.36 4.12
CA ALA A 50 -2.09 0.11 4.39
C ALA A 50 -2.77 -0.70 5.50
N ALA A 51 -3.31 -0.06 6.55
CA ALA A 51 -4.07 -0.75 7.59
C ALA A 51 -5.36 -1.39 7.04
N THR A 52 -6.09 -0.70 6.17
CA THR A 52 -7.29 -1.24 5.51
C THR A 52 -6.95 -2.43 4.62
N ILE A 53 -5.88 -2.34 3.81
CA ILE A 53 -5.40 -3.45 2.99
C ILE A 53 -5.01 -4.65 3.86
N GLU A 54 -4.31 -4.42 4.98
CA GLU A 54 -3.92 -5.47 5.91
C GLU A 54 -5.15 -6.20 6.49
N GLN A 55 -6.20 -5.47 6.84
CA GLN A 55 -7.44 -6.08 7.35
C GLN A 55 -8.21 -6.83 6.27
N ALA A 56 -8.36 -6.24 5.08
CA ALA A 56 -9.02 -6.90 3.96
C ALA A 56 -8.30 -8.20 3.56
N ALA A 57 -6.96 -8.22 3.60
CA ALA A 57 -6.16 -9.42 3.39
C ALA A 57 -6.41 -10.52 4.45
N LYS A 58 -6.66 -10.16 5.72
CA LYS A 58 -7.03 -11.14 6.76
C LYS A 58 -8.39 -11.79 6.49
N SER A 59 -9.30 -11.07 5.84
CA SER A 59 -10.63 -11.55 5.47
C SER A 59 -10.73 -12.05 4.03
N ALA A 60 -9.60 -12.11 3.29
CA ALA A 60 -9.55 -12.44 1.86
C ALA A 60 -10.49 -11.60 0.98
N ASP A 61 -10.74 -10.33 1.37
CA ASP A 61 -11.59 -9.41 0.62
C ASP A 61 -10.81 -8.76 -0.52
N ALA A 62 -10.77 -9.46 -1.65
CA ALA A 62 -10.05 -9.02 -2.84
C ALA A 62 -10.55 -7.67 -3.39
N THR A 63 -11.84 -7.39 -3.25
CA THR A 63 -12.45 -6.14 -3.76
C THR A 63 -11.87 -4.95 -3.02
N ILE A 64 -11.89 -5.00 -1.68
CA ILE A 64 -11.35 -3.91 -0.85
C ILE A 64 -9.84 -3.78 -1.07
N ILE A 65 -9.10 -4.88 -1.17
CA ILE A 65 -7.65 -4.82 -1.42
C ILE A 65 -7.35 -4.05 -2.71
N LEU A 66 -8.02 -4.39 -3.81
CA LEU A 66 -7.78 -3.75 -5.11
C LEU A 66 -8.19 -2.27 -5.11
N GLU A 67 -9.32 -1.93 -4.49
CA GLU A 67 -9.78 -0.54 -4.36
C GLU A 67 -8.77 0.31 -3.57
N GLN A 68 -8.30 -0.21 -2.44
CA GLN A 68 -7.34 0.51 -1.59
C GLN A 68 -5.95 0.59 -2.22
N LEU A 69 -5.51 -0.44 -2.97
CA LEU A 69 -4.27 -0.38 -3.74
C LEU A 69 -4.31 0.72 -4.80
N HIS A 70 -5.43 0.84 -5.53
CA HIS A 70 -5.61 1.91 -6.51
C HIS A 70 -5.60 3.29 -5.84
N THR A 71 -6.28 3.44 -4.70
CA THR A 71 -6.31 4.69 -3.92
C THR A 71 -4.91 5.07 -3.43
N LEU A 72 -4.14 4.10 -2.96
CA LEU A 72 -2.77 4.29 -2.48
C LEU A 72 -1.82 4.72 -3.61
N GLU A 73 -1.94 4.10 -4.78
CA GLU A 73 -1.15 4.48 -5.97
C GLU A 73 -1.45 5.91 -6.40
N ALA A 74 -2.73 6.28 -6.49
CA ALA A 74 -3.14 7.64 -6.85
C ALA A 74 -2.61 8.68 -5.85
N TYR A 75 -2.73 8.41 -4.54
CA TYR A 75 -2.21 9.29 -3.50
C TYR A 75 -0.70 9.52 -3.62
N LEU A 76 0.08 8.45 -3.83
CA LEU A 76 1.53 8.56 -3.94
C LEU A 76 1.98 9.30 -5.22
N ASN A 77 1.23 9.17 -6.31
CA ASN A 77 1.51 9.92 -7.54
C ASN A 77 1.20 11.42 -7.36
N ASP A 78 0.09 11.77 -6.70
CA ASP A 78 -0.26 13.17 -6.40
C ASP A 78 0.78 13.82 -5.48
N VAL A 79 1.17 13.12 -4.41
CA VAL A 79 2.26 13.54 -3.52
C VAL A 79 3.56 13.72 -4.32
N GLN A 80 3.94 12.79 -5.20
CA GLN A 80 5.17 12.94 -5.98
C GLN A 80 5.18 14.22 -6.83
N ILE A 81 4.05 14.59 -7.45
CA ILE A 81 3.94 15.82 -8.26
C ILE A 81 4.09 17.07 -7.39
N ALA A 82 3.57 17.06 -6.16
CA ALA A 82 3.64 18.22 -5.26
C ALA A 82 5.05 18.50 -4.70
N TYR A 83 5.97 17.53 -4.78
CA TYR A 83 7.34 17.64 -4.25
C TYR A 83 8.43 17.64 -5.34
N ASP A 84 8.06 17.77 -6.62
CA ASP A 84 8.96 17.90 -7.78
C ASP A 84 9.15 19.37 -8.19
#